data_AF-A0A8S9X0A9-F1
#
_entry.id   AF-A0A8S9X0A9-F1
#
_cell.length_a   1.000
_cell.length_b   1.000
_cell.length_c   1.000
_cell.angle_alpha   90.00
_cell.angle_beta   90.00
_cell.angle_gamma   90.00
#
_symmetry.space_group_name_H-M   'P 1'
#
loop_
_entity.id
_entity.type
_entity.pdbx_description
1 polymer ?
#
loop_
_entity_poly.entity_id
_entity_poly.type
_entity_poly.pdbx_seq_one_letter_code
_entity_poly.pdbx_strand_id
1 'polypeptide(L)'
;MSALKEIPSSDFHSLLDELMQEHPNSVHVCSMLKTIDRWRTSDSSNSAKIFALNGDYRSKFIIFYIKPVNTPAIMASAYKWSHTEEDEPVVIDALRNCHEFPWSFVGKFQLSGLTKETSRVVTPVAKEKRDDCVDKEDDGCIFWLPRDDAMMTQIDIPEGKYLANLTKEHAKKINDVWTHRFEGSVHLVECFLQFNVGVGLFDSETHELVAWALEVYHGGVGMLRTQENHLKKGYGAVVLKFITKEIANRGINPHMVVNVNNIPSRSLAEKNNYQMSFIWKWDDPVQKWNSSCSVRSNDARSVHVCSMLRTIDKWRTIDSSNSAKIFALNGDYRNKFILFYIKPANTQAIMASAYKWSHRGTDEPVIIDALRNCHKFPWSFVGKFQFSALTEETARVVLPVVKEKRPDCYINDENGDYTFWMAKEDAQKLEIEIPAGTYLGNLTKCHAQKINDVWPHRFEGSVHLVECFLQFNFGIGLFDSQNDELMSWALAVYHGGVGMLKTQEHHLRKGYGSVVLKAITKRIAERGENPHMNVDINNIPSQTLAKKLNYQVAFRCRWVDNI
;
A
#
# COMPACT_ATOMS: atom_id res chain seq x y z
N MET A 1 38.49 4.31 14.60
CA MET A 1 37.05 4.34 14.88
C MET A 1 36.47 5.55 14.20
N SER A 2 35.43 5.38 13.37
CA SER A 2 34.69 6.51 12.82
C SER A 2 33.74 7.04 13.89
N ALA A 3 33.69 8.36 14.08
CA ALA A 3 32.82 9.00 15.06
C ALA A 3 31.93 10.04 14.38
N LEU A 4 30.69 10.20 14.81
CA LEU A 4 29.88 11.32 14.32
C LEU A 4 30.40 12.64 14.90
N LYS A 5 30.66 13.60 14.03
CA LYS A 5 31.07 14.96 14.40
C LYS A 5 30.23 15.98 13.63
N GLU A 6 30.07 17.16 14.22
CA GLU A 6 29.37 18.26 13.57
C GLU A 6 30.10 18.69 12.28
N ILE A 7 29.34 18.93 11.23
CA ILE A 7 29.84 19.43 9.95
C ILE A 7 30.16 20.93 10.09
N PRO A 8 31.29 21.42 9.55
CA PRO A 8 31.59 22.85 9.51
C PRO A 8 30.51 23.65 8.77
N SER A 9 30.16 24.84 9.26
CA SER A 9 29.15 25.69 8.59
C SER A 9 29.57 26.12 7.16
N SER A 10 30.87 26.16 6.85
CA SER A 10 31.39 26.41 5.50
C SER A 10 30.94 25.36 4.48
N ASP A 11 30.68 24.14 4.92
CA ASP A 11 30.43 22.99 4.04
C ASP A 11 28.93 22.84 3.74
N PHE A 12 28.08 23.65 4.36
CA PHE A 12 26.62 23.54 4.25
C PHE A 12 26.11 23.69 2.82
N HIS A 13 26.62 24.68 2.06
CA HIS A 13 26.21 24.89 0.67
C HIS A 13 26.65 23.72 -0.22
N SER A 14 27.89 23.24 -0.07
CA SER A 14 28.39 22.09 -0.83
C SER A 14 27.66 20.79 -0.49
N LEU A 15 27.25 20.60 0.77
CA LEU A 15 26.37 19.51 1.17
C LEU A 15 25.02 19.59 0.46
N LEU A 16 24.39 20.76 0.44
CA LEU A 16 23.12 20.95 -0.26
C LEU A 16 23.26 20.64 -1.76
N ASP A 17 24.31 21.13 -2.42
CA ASP A 17 24.57 20.85 -3.84
C ASP A 17 24.73 19.35 -4.12
N GLU A 18 25.42 18.63 -3.23
CA GLU A 18 25.57 17.18 -3.35
C GLU A 18 24.23 16.46 -3.15
N LEU A 19 23.46 16.82 -2.12
CA LEU A 19 22.15 16.22 -1.88
C LEU A 19 21.16 16.55 -3.01
N MET A 20 21.26 17.71 -3.65
CA MET A 20 20.42 18.06 -4.80
C MET A 20 20.60 17.09 -5.98
N GLN A 21 21.75 16.43 -6.12
CA GLN A 21 21.98 15.40 -7.14
C GLN A 21 21.20 14.11 -6.87
N GLU A 22 20.82 13.87 -5.61
CA GLU A 22 20.04 12.71 -5.16
C GLU A 22 18.52 12.94 -5.24
N HIS A 23 18.09 14.03 -5.90
CA HIS A 23 16.67 14.28 -6.13
C HIS A 23 16.04 13.17 -7.00
N PRO A 24 14.80 12.75 -6.69
CA PRO A 24 13.89 13.36 -5.72
C PRO A 24 14.03 12.81 -4.29
N ASN A 25 14.80 11.76 -4.06
CA ASN A 25 14.83 11.04 -2.77
C ASN A 25 15.38 11.89 -1.62
N SER A 26 16.21 12.88 -1.91
CA SER A 26 16.74 13.82 -0.93
C SER A 26 15.85 15.05 -0.69
N VAL A 27 14.71 15.21 -1.37
CA VAL A 27 13.90 16.45 -1.31
C VAL A 27 13.54 16.87 0.12
N HIS A 28 13.23 15.90 0.97
CA HIS A 28 12.89 16.13 2.38
C HIS A 28 14.09 16.66 3.17
N VAL A 29 15.26 16.01 3.04
CA VAL A 29 16.45 16.42 3.78
C VAL A 29 17.01 17.75 3.27
N CYS A 30 17.01 17.98 1.95
CA CYS A 30 17.39 19.26 1.35
C CYS A 30 16.52 20.40 1.89
N SER A 31 15.21 20.20 1.94
CA SER A 31 14.26 21.21 2.41
C SER A 31 14.35 21.46 3.91
N MET A 32 14.56 20.41 4.71
CA MET A 32 14.72 20.54 6.16
C MET A 32 16.04 21.24 6.50
N LEU A 33 17.13 20.96 5.78
CA LEU A 33 18.40 21.67 5.95
C LEU A 33 18.25 23.16 5.63
N LYS A 34 17.61 23.52 4.51
CA LYS A 34 17.28 24.93 4.18
C LYS A 34 16.42 25.60 5.26
N THR A 35 15.49 24.86 5.85
CA THR A 35 14.65 25.33 6.96
C THR A 35 15.49 25.57 8.22
N ILE A 36 16.41 24.66 8.54
CA ILE A 36 17.35 24.79 9.66
C ILE A 36 18.20 26.05 9.51
N ASP A 37 18.78 26.28 8.33
CA ASP A 37 19.60 27.46 8.07
C ASP A 37 18.81 28.75 8.27
N ARG A 38 17.58 28.80 7.74
CA ARG A 38 16.65 29.92 7.96
C ARG A 38 16.29 30.13 9.42
N TRP A 39 16.00 29.07 10.18
CA TRP A 39 15.56 29.20 11.57
C TRP A 39 16.71 29.62 12.50
N ARG A 40 17.93 29.12 12.25
CA ARG A 40 19.14 29.51 13.00
C ARG A 40 19.51 30.97 12.76
N THR A 41 19.37 31.46 11.52
CA THR A 41 19.66 32.85 11.16
C THR A 41 18.59 33.81 11.66
N SER A 42 17.33 33.38 11.75
CA SER A 42 16.21 34.19 12.24
C SER A 42 16.18 34.34 13.76
N ASP A 43 16.61 33.31 14.50
CA ASP A 43 16.65 33.34 15.97
C ASP A 43 17.76 32.41 16.50
N SER A 44 18.79 33.01 17.10
CA SER A 44 19.96 32.31 17.63
C SER A 44 19.66 31.38 18.81
N SER A 45 18.46 31.45 19.40
CA SER A 45 18.02 30.54 20.46
C SER A 45 17.58 29.17 19.93
N ASN A 46 17.34 29.05 18.62
CA ASN A 46 17.10 27.75 17.98
C ASN A 46 18.39 26.93 17.94
N SER A 47 18.36 25.73 18.52
CA SER A 47 19.51 24.82 18.48
C SER A 47 19.36 23.83 17.34
N ALA A 48 20.31 23.83 16.41
CA ALA A 48 20.36 22.85 15.33
C ALA A 48 21.81 22.46 15.01
N LYS A 49 22.02 21.18 14.74
CA LYS A 49 23.33 20.60 14.43
C LYS A 49 23.19 19.56 13.33
N ILE A 50 24.21 19.46 12.49
CA ILE A 50 24.30 18.50 11.38
C ILE A 50 25.57 17.68 11.61
N PHE A 51 25.44 16.36 11.67
CA PHE A 51 26.55 15.45 11.93
C PHE A 51 26.81 14.57 10.71
N ALA A 52 28.09 14.28 10.45
CA ALA A 52 28.54 13.31 9.47
C ALA A 52 29.62 12.41 10.08
N LEU A 53 29.98 11.32 9.39
CA LEU A 53 31.11 10.49 9.83
C LEU A 53 32.39 11.31 9.78
N ASN A 54 33.04 11.42 10.94
CA ASN A 54 34.22 12.24 11.19
C ASN A 54 34.06 13.72 10.82
N GLY A 55 32.81 14.21 10.66
CA GLY A 55 32.51 15.57 10.23
C GLY A 55 32.59 15.80 8.71
N ASP A 56 32.79 14.74 7.91
CA ASP A 56 32.89 14.81 6.46
C ASP A 56 31.66 14.17 5.79
N TYR A 57 30.79 15.00 5.22
CA TYR A 57 29.58 14.53 4.55
C TYR A 57 29.86 13.70 3.30
N ARG A 58 31.07 13.75 2.74
CA ARG A 58 31.50 12.88 1.62
C ARG A 58 31.51 11.41 2.00
N SER A 59 31.40 11.10 3.30
CA SER A 59 31.07 9.76 3.79
C SER A 59 29.65 9.31 3.43
N LYS A 60 28.86 10.13 2.73
CA LYS A 60 27.52 9.83 2.22
C LYS A 60 26.50 9.48 3.30
N PHE A 61 26.69 10.02 4.50
CA PHE A 61 25.76 9.89 5.62
C PHE A 61 25.71 11.18 6.43
N ILE A 62 24.50 11.65 6.72
CA ILE A 62 24.25 12.71 7.69
C ILE A 62 23.10 12.34 8.63
N ILE A 63 23.17 12.86 9.85
CA ILE A 63 22.06 12.92 10.80
C ILE A 63 22.02 14.31 11.43
N PHE A 64 20.84 14.87 11.59
CA PHE A 64 20.71 16.25 12.04
C PHE A 64 19.39 16.48 12.77
N TYR A 65 19.34 17.58 13.51
CA TYR A 65 18.15 17.96 14.24
C TYR A 65 17.99 19.47 14.35
N ILE A 66 16.75 19.88 14.65
CA ILE A 66 16.39 21.20 15.16
C ILE A 66 15.59 21.05 16.45
N LYS A 67 15.93 21.87 17.44
CA LYS A 67 15.19 22.06 18.69
C LYS A 67 14.67 23.50 18.69
N PRO A 68 13.39 23.70 18.32
CA PRO A 68 12.79 25.02 18.32
C PRO A 68 12.75 25.63 19.73
N VAL A 69 12.97 26.94 19.83
CA VAL A 69 12.92 27.66 21.11
C VAL A 69 11.59 27.44 21.84
N ASN A 70 11.64 27.34 23.17
CA ASN A 70 10.45 27.15 24.03
C ASN A 70 9.59 25.92 23.72
N THR A 71 10.11 24.95 22.97
CA THR A 71 9.42 23.67 22.73
C THR A 71 10.11 22.52 23.43
N PRO A 72 9.36 21.60 24.07
CA PRO A 72 9.91 20.33 24.56
C PRO A 72 10.02 19.33 23.40
N ALA A 73 10.55 19.74 22.25
CA ALA A 73 10.58 18.93 21.03
C ALA A 73 11.92 19.00 20.29
N ILE A 74 12.36 17.85 19.78
CA ILE A 74 13.44 17.72 18.80
C ILE A 74 12.86 17.11 17.53
N MET A 75 13.03 17.83 16.43
CA MET A 75 12.70 17.36 15.09
C MET A 75 13.99 17.01 14.37
N ALA A 76 14.13 15.76 13.97
CA ALA A 76 15.34 15.21 13.41
C ALA A 76 15.07 14.50 12.07
N SER A 77 16.14 14.34 11.30
CA SER A 77 16.16 13.55 10.08
C SER A 77 17.59 13.04 9.85
N ALA A 78 17.72 12.12 8.92
CA ALA A 78 18.99 11.57 8.49
C ALA A 78 18.89 11.24 7.00
N TYR A 79 20.05 11.11 6.35
CA TYR A 79 20.12 10.68 4.97
C TYR A 79 21.40 9.89 4.73
N LYS A 80 21.26 8.71 4.14
CA LYS A 80 22.34 7.87 3.64
C LYS A 80 22.18 7.73 2.12
N TRP A 81 23.26 7.99 1.38
CA TRP A 81 23.27 7.97 -0.09
C TRP A 81 24.57 7.39 -0.66
N SER A 82 25.21 6.47 0.08
CA SER A 82 26.33 5.70 -0.45
C SER A 82 25.86 4.59 -1.40
N HIS A 83 24.58 4.22 -1.33
CA HIS A 83 23.94 3.20 -2.16
C HIS A 83 24.59 1.81 -2.04
N THR A 84 25.30 1.56 -0.94
CA THR A 84 25.96 0.28 -0.61
C THR A 84 25.61 -0.14 0.81
N GLU A 85 25.66 -1.45 1.10
CA GLU A 85 25.46 -1.97 2.47
C GLU A 85 26.78 -2.11 3.23
N GLU A 86 27.93 -1.98 2.54
CA GLU A 86 29.27 -2.20 3.11
C GLU A 86 29.64 -1.20 4.22
N ASP A 87 29.11 0.02 4.15
CA ASP A 87 29.36 1.09 5.11
C ASP A 87 28.35 1.12 6.27
N GLU A 88 27.27 0.35 6.20
CA GLU A 88 26.22 0.32 7.21
C GLU A 88 26.74 -0.01 8.61
N PRO A 89 27.64 -1.01 8.82
CA PRO A 89 28.20 -1.28 10.13
C PRO A 89 28.98 -0.09 10.72
N VAL A 90 29.68 0.66 9.88
CA VAL A 90 30.45 1.85 10.29
C VAL A 90 29.52 2.98 10.71
N VAL A 91 28.44 3.20 9.95
CA VAL A 91 27.41 4.19 10.28
C VAL A 91 26.70 3.84 11.58
N ILE A 92 26.31 2.57 11.76
CA ILE A 92 25.62 2.08 12.95
C ILE A 92 26.51 2.25 14.19
N ASP A 93 27.79 1.87 14.11
CA ASP A 93 28.73 2.01 15.23
C ASP A 93 28.94 3.49 15.60
N ALA A 94 29.13 4.36 14.61
CA ALA A 94 29.27 5.80 14.84
C ALA A 94 28.02 6.44 15.46
N LEU A 95 26.81 6.02 15.02
CA LEU A 95 25.55 6.46 15.62
C LEU A 95 25.40 6.00 17.07
N ARG A 96 25.73 4.73 17.35
CA ARG A 96 25.64 4.12 18.68
C ARG A 96 26.58 4.80 19.68
N ASN A 97 27.77 5.18 19.23
CA ASN A 97 28.80 5.78 20.08
C ASN A 97 28.75 7.33 20.09
N CYS A 98 27.79 7.94 19.39
CA CYS A 98 27.63 9.40 19.38
C CYS A 98 26.91 9.89 20.63
N HIS A 99 27.62 10.63 21.48
CA HIS A 99 27.06 11.30 22.67
C HIS A 99 26.58 12.73 22.40
N GLU A 100 27.01 13.34 21.29
CA GLU A 100 26.63 14.71 20.92
C GLU A 100 25.24 14.80 20.28
N PHE A 101 24.79 13.72 19.63
CA PHE A 101 23.43 13.65 19.13
C PHE A 101 22.48 13.38 20.31
N PRO A 102 21.37 14.14 20.45
CA PRO A 102 20.58 14.22 21.68
C PRO A 102 19.63 13.02 21.85
N TRP A 103 20.15 11.80 21.79
CA TRP A 103 19.38 10.56 21.96
C TRP A 103 18.64 10.51 23.30
N SER A 104 19.24 11.04 24.37
CA SER A 104 18.69 11.08 25.72
C SER A 104 17.71 12.23 25.97
N PHE A 105 17.35 13.02 24.95
CA PHE A 105 16.41 14.13 25.12
C PHE A 105 15.04 13.65 25.62
N VAL A 106 14.57 14.26 26.71
CA VAL A 106 13.24 13.99 27.27
C VAL A 106 12.24 15.00 26.73
N GLY A 107 11.27 14.52 25.96
CA GLY A 107 10.28 15.34 25.26
C GLY A 107 9.87 14.70 23.94
N LYS A 108 9.16 15.45 23.09
CA LYS A 108 8.77 14.98 21.76
C LYS A 108 10.01 14.81 20.88
N PHE A 109 10.36 13.58 20.53
CA PHE A 109 11.43 13.28 19.59
C PHE A 109 10.83 12.70 18.30
N GLN A 110 11.16 13.28 17.14
CA GLN A 110 10.66 12.81 15.85
C GLN A 110 11.78 12.70 14.83
N LEU A 111 12.04 11.49 14.34
CA LEU A 111 12.82 11.25 13.12
C LEU A 111 11.87 11.15 11.94
N SER A 112 12.10 11.93 10.89
CA SER A 112 11.21 11.99 9.72
C SER A 112 11.95 11.93 8.40
N GLY A 113 11.28 11.46 7.35
CA GLY A 113 11.81 11.45 5.97
C GLY A 113 12.99 10.50 5.74
N LEU A 114 13.11 9.42 6.53
CA LEU A 114 14.19 8.44 6.34
C LEU A 114 13.91 7.59 5.10
N THR A 115 14.85 7.55 4.14
CA THR A 115 14.77 6.57 3.04
C THR A 115 14.95 5.14 3.57
N LYS A 116 14.65 4.13 2.75
CA LYS A 116 14.86 2.70 3.10
C LYS A 116 16.29 2.44 3.58
N GLU A 117 17.26 2.92 2.82
CA GLU A 117 18.69 2.79 3.14
C GLU A 117 19.04 3.49 4.46
N THR A 118 18.55 4.72 4.65
CA THR A 118 18.77 5.47 5.90
C THR A 118 18.13 4.77 7.10
N SER A 119 16.93 4.21 6.93
CA SER A 119 16.19 3.55 8.01
C SER A 119 16.91 2.29 8.51
N ARG A 120 17.60 1.54 7.62
CA ARG A 120 18.38 0.35 8.02
C ARG A 120 19.46 0.66 9.05
N VAL A 121 20.08 1.83 8.97
CA VAL A 121 21.16 2.23 9.89
C VAL A 121 20.66 3.02 11.10
N VAL A 122 19.64 3.87 10.95
CA VAL A 122 19.16 4.75 12.03
C VAL A 122 18.18 4.05 12.97
N THR A 123 17.23 3.29 12.43
CA THR A 123 16.12 2.73 13.21
C THR A 123 16.58 1.74 14.30
N PRO A 124 17.53 0.81 14.05
CA PRO A 124 18.03 -0.07 15.09
C PRO A 124 18.67 0.69 16.26
N VAL A 125 19.47 1.72 15.95
CA VAL A 125 20.13 2.54 16.98
C VAL A 125 19.11 3.38 17.75
N ALA A 126 18.11 3.95 17.07
CA ALA A 126 17.05 4.71 17.74
C ALA A 126 16.28 3.83 18.76
N LYS A 127 15.98 2.58 18.40
CA LYS A 127 15.33 1.60 19.29
C LYS A 127 16.21 1.16 20.45
N GLU A 128 17.52 1.10 20.24
CA GLU A 128 18.49 0.79 21.31
C GLU A 128 18.65 1.95 22.30
N LYS A 129 18.65 3.18 21.79
CA LYS A 129 18.94 4.39 22.59
C LYS A 129 17.70 4.99 23.26
N ARG A 130 16.50 4.62 22.84
CA ARG A 130 15.24 5.22 23.30
C ARG A 130 14.16 4.16 23.50
N ASP A 131 13.71 4.02 24.74
CA ASP A 131 12.62 3.10 25.11
C ASP A 131 11.26 3.57 24.58
N ASP A 132 11.10 4.87 24.33
CA ASP A 132 9.89 5.47 23.77
C ASP A 132 9.86 5.45 22.23
N CYS A 133 10.83 4.77 21.59
CA CYS A 133 10.91 4.65 20.15
C CYS A 133 9.78 3.75 19.61
N VAL A 134 8.66 4.38 19.29
CA VAL A 134 7.58 3.73 18.54
C VAL A 134 7.87 3.91 17.06
N ASP A 135 8.16 2.80 16.37
CA ASP A 135 8.05 2.73 14.92
C ASP A 135 6.57 2.91 14.60
N LYS A 136 6.15 4.16 14.38
CA LYS A 136 4.81 4.41 13.87
C LYS A 136 4.80 3.84 12.45
N GLU A 137 4.28 2.62 12.32
CA GLU A 137 4.01 1.92 11.05
C GLU A 137 3.01 2.65 10.14
N ASP A 138 2.78 3.94 10.38
CA ASP A 138 2.08 4.84 9.48
C ASP A 138 2.99 5.06 8.25
N ASP A 139 2.86 4.22 7.22
CA ASP A 139 3.69 4.36 6.02
C ASP A 139 3.51 5.78 5.48
N GLY A 140 4.56 6.59 5.50
CA GLY A 140 4.56 7.92 4.91
C GLY A 140 5.02 7.82 3.46
N CYS A 141 4.28 8.38 2.50
CA CYS A 141 4.81 8.67 1.18
C CYS A 141 5.18 10.15 1.08
N ILE A 142 6.30 10.43 0.42
CA ILE A 142 6.69 11.81 0.11
C ILE A 142 6.23 12.11 -1.31
N PHE A 143 5.37 13.11 -1.42
CA PHE A 143 5.01 13.72 -2.69
C PHE A 143 5.83 14.98 -2.89
N TRP A 144 6.31 15.24 -4.09
CA TRP A 144 7.08 16.43 -4.42
C TRP A 144 6.64 17.01 -5.77
N LEU A 145 6.88 18.30 -5.96
CA LEU A 145 6.64 19.00 -7.21
C LEU A 145 7.92 19.76 -7.56
N PRO A 146 8.44 19.66 -8.80
CA PRO A 146 9.55 20.50 -9.24
C PRO A 146 9.21 21.97 -9.02
N ARG A 147 10.19 22.75 -8.56
CA ARG A 147 10.03 24.17 -8.27
C ARG A 147 9.41 24.92 -9.45
N ASP A 148 9.91 24.71 -10.65
CA ASP A 148 9.45 25.47 -11.81
C ASP A 148 8.01 25.13 -12.17
N ASP A 149 7.58 23.87 -12.01
CA ASP A 149 6.18 23.47 -12.16
C ASP A 149 5.30 24.08 -11.07
N ALA A 150 5.79 24.11 -9.82
CA ALA A 150 5.09 24.73 -8.70
C ALA A 150 4.85 26.24 -8.94
N MET A 151 5.82 26.94 -9.51
CA MET A 151 5.72 28.37 -9.86
C MET A 151 4.62 28.64 -10.89
N MET A 152 4.36 27.68 -11.79
CA MET A 152 3.35 27.76 -12.85
C MET A 152 1.94 27.42 -12.38
N THR A 153 1.75 27.07 -11.09
CA THR A 153 0.45 26.70 -10.54
C THR A 153 -0.56 27.85 -10.63
N GLN A 154 -1.71 27.56 -11.27
CA GLN A 154 -2.86 28.46 -11.32
C GLN A 154 -3.78 28.24 -10.12
N ILE A 155 -4.18 29.36 -9.51
CA ILE A 155 -4.96 29.40 -8.28
C ILE A 155 -6.26 30.17 -8.56
N ASP A 156 -7.37 29.42 -8.62
CA ASP A 156 -8.70 30.00 -8.72
C ASP A 156 -9.31 30.06 -7.32
N ILE A 157 -9.54 31.28 -6.82
CA ILE A 157 -10.14 31.50 -5.51
C ILE A 157 -11.67 31.45 -5.68
N PRO A 158 -12.39 30.57 -4.94
CA PRO A 158 -13.85 30.51 -5.00
C PRO A 158 -14.50 31.84 -4.62
N GLU A 159 -15.64 32.15 -5.22
CA GLU A 159 -16.41 33.36 -4.93
C GLU A 159 -16.73 33.48 -3.42
N GLY A 160 -16.66 34.71 -2.89
CA GLY A 160 -16.87 34.98 -1.47
C GLY A 160 -15.76 34.44 -0.55
N LYS A 161 -14.58 34.14 -1.07
CA LYS A 161 -13.41 33.72 -0.29
C LYS A 161 -12.19 34.57 -0.60
N TYR A 162 -11.26 34.67 0.35
CA TYR A 162 -9.95 35.27 0.15
C TYR A 162 -8.84 34.46 0.84
N LEU A 163 -7.63 34.54 0.30
CA LEU A 163 -6.43 33.94 0.90
C LEU A 163 -5.66 34.99 1.69
N ALA A 164 -5.15 34.61 2.86
CA ALA A 164 -4.28 35.47 3.66
C ALA A 164 -3.25 34.65 4.43
N ASN A 165 -2.16 35.30 4.80
CA ASN A 165 -1.16 34.69 5.68
C ASN A 165 -1.73 34.51 7.08
N LEU A 166 -1.42 33.37 7.68
CA LEU A 166 -1.78 33.06 9.05
C LEU A 166 -0.80 33.74 10.01
N THR A 167 -1.34 34.28 11.10
CA THR A 167 -0.59 34.87 12.22
C THR A 167 -0.57 33.93 13.42
N LYS A 168 0.29 34.20 14.42
CA LYS A 168 0.37 33.44 15.68
C LYS A 168 -0.98 33.25 16.40
N GLU A 169 -1.94 34.16 16.22
CA GLU A 169 -3.28 34.06 16.80
C GLU A 169 -4.05 32.82 16.32
N HIS A 170 -3.71 32.30 15.15
CA HIS A 170 -4.30 31.07 14.61
C HIS A 170 -3.69 29.79 15.18
N ALA A 171 -2.53 29.87 15.86
CA ALA A 171 -1.76 28.70 16.28
C ALA A 171 -2.58 27.75 17.16
N LYS A 172 -3.31 28.30 18.14
CA LYS A 172 -4.16 27.50 19.02
C LYS A 172 -5.24 26.75 18.25
N LYS A 173 -5.99 27.44 17.37
CA LYS A 173 -7.06 26.84 16.57
C LYS A 173 -6.54 25.70 15.69
N ILE A 174 -5.38 25.89 15.05
CA ILE A 174 -4.74 24.88 14.20
C ILE A 174 -4.26 23.69 15.05
N ASN A 175 -3.67 23.97 16.21
CA ASN A 175 -3.16 22.94 17.11
C ASN A 175 -4.27 22.09 17.74
N ASP A 176 -5.40 22.70 18.12
CA ASP A 176 -6.54 22.02 18.77
C ASP A 176 -7.07 20.86 17.91
N VAL A 177 -7.01 20.98 16.58
CA VAL A 177 -7.45 19.95 15.64
C VAL A 177 -6.30 19.11 15.06
N TRP A 178 -5.06 19.34 15.49
CA TRP A 178 -3.93 18.52 15.04
C TRP A 178 -3.92 17.17 15.75
N THR A 179 -3.90 16.10 14.95
CA THR A 179 -3.89 14.71 15.42
C THR A 179 -2.61 14.30 16.12
N HIS A 180 -1.50 15.01 15.88
CA HIS A 180 -0.21 14.73 16.49
C HIS A 180 0.21 15.77 17.54
N ARG A 181 -0.74 16.59 18.02
CA ARG A 181 -0.50 17.56 19.09
C ARG A 181 0.06 16.88 20.34
N PHE A 182 0.89 17.61 21.05
CA PHE A 182 1.54 17.19 22.29
C PHE A 182 1.73 18.41 23.20
N GLU A 183 2.17 18.21 24.44
CA GLU A 183 2.43 19.33 25.34
C GLU A 183 3.48 20.29 24.75
N GLY A 184 3.16 21.59 24.66
CA GLY A 184 4.03 22.58 24.01
C GLY A 184 3.92 22.66 22.47
N SER A 185 3.07 21.85 21.83
CA SER A 185 2.85 21.89 20.38
C SER A 185 2.31 23.22 19.83
N VAL A 186 1.59 24.01 20.63
CA VAL A 186 1.15 25.36 20.22
C VAL A 186 2.35 26.24 19.86
N HIS A 187 3.39 26.27 20.70
CA HIS A 187 4.62 27.03 20.43
C HIS A 187 5.33 26.55 19.18
N LEU A 188 5.29 25.24 18.89
CA LEU A 188 5.82 24.71 17.64
C LEU A 188 5.04 25.23 16.42
N VAL A 189 3.71 25.32 16.50
CA VAL A 189 2.88 25.91 15.45
C VAL A 189 3.14 27.41 15.31
N GLU A 190 3.35 28.12 16.42
CA GLU A 190 3.78 29.53 16.40
C GLU A 190 5.12 29.69 15.67
N CYS A 191 6.10 28.81 15.90
CA CYS A 191 7.36 28.81 15.14
C CYS A 191 7.13 28.59 13.64
N PHE A 192 6.20 27.71 13.23
CA PHE A 192 5.85 27.56 11.81
C PHE A 192 5.28 28.86 11.23
N LEU A 193 4.39 29.50 11.97
CA LEU A 193 3.75 30.75 11.53
C LEU A 193 4.71 31.95 11.52
N GLN A 194 5.73 31.93 12.37
CA GLN A 194 6.73 32.99 12.48
C GLN A 194 7.86 32.86 11.45
N PHE A 195 8.39 31.66 11.27
CA PHE A 195 9.62 31.43 10.48
C PHE A 195 9.37 30.79 9.11
N ASN A 196 8.18 30.25 8.88
CA ASN A 196 7.78 29.60 7.63
C ASN A 196 6.57 30.30 7.00
N VAL A 197 5.98 29.68 5.99
CA VAL A 197 4.73 30.13 5.37
C VAL A 197 3.53 29.46 6.05
N GLY A 198 2.52 30.23 6.44
CA GLY A 198 1.21 29.71 6.81
C GLY A 198 0.12 30.43 6.06
N VAL A 199 -0.80 29.68 5.44
CA VAL A 199 -1.83 30.24 4.56
C VAL A 199 -3.19 29.74 4.98
N GLY A 200 -4.14 30.67 5.07
CA GLY A 200 -5.55 30.41 5.34
C GLY A 200 -6.43 30.86 4.19
N LEU A 201 -7.48 30.10 3.92
CA LEU A 201 -8.63 30.53 3.13
C LEU A 201 -9.72 30.99 4.09
N PHE A 202 -10.23 32.19 3.87
CA PHE A 202 -11.18 32.85 4.75
C PHE A 202 -12.49 33.13 4.02
N ASP A 203 -13.58 33.11 4.77
CA ASP A 203 -14.87 33.63 4.33
C ASP A 203 -14.82 35.16 4.22
N SER A 204 -15.29 35.73 3.11
CA SER A 204 -15.20 37.19 2.89
C SER A 204 -16.20 38.00 3.70
N GLU A 205 -17.31 37.40 4.15
CA GLU A 205 -18.34 38.07 4.95
C GLU A 205 -18.05 37.90 6.45
N THR A 206 -17.73 36.68 6.87
CA THR A 206 -17.56 36.37 8.30
C THR A 206 -16.11 36.48 8.78
N HIS A 207 -15.14 36.61 7.87
CA HIS A 207 -13.71 36.53 8.15
C HIS A 207 -13.28 35.21 8.84
N GLU A 208 -14.10 34.17 8.75
CA GLU A 208 -13.78 32.89 9.37
C GLU A 208 -12.74 32.11 8.56
N LEU A 209 -11.70 31.59 9.23
CA LEU A 209 -10.73 30.67 8.63
C LEU A 209 -11.39 29.31 8.30
N VAL A 210 -11.61 29.00 7.02
CA VAL A 210 -12.33 27.78 6.57
C VAL A 210 -11.41 26.64 6.10
N ALA A 211 -10.18 26.94 5.67
CA ALA A 211 -9.15 25.95 5.33
C ALA A 211 -7.75 26.54 5.52
N TRP A 212 -6.74 25.72 5.76
CA TRP A 212 -5.36 26.17 5.98
C TRP A 212 -4.32 25.10 5.64
N ALA A 213 -3.07 25.55 5.47
CA ALA A 213 -1.87 24.73 5.42
C ALA A 213 -0.67 25.51 5.96
N LEU A 214 0.36 24.78 6.39
CA LEU A 214 1.60 25.33 6.94
C LEU A 214 2.81 24.71 6.24
N GLU A 215 3.86 25.49 6.02
CA GLU A 215 5.20 24.98 5.78
C GLU A 215 5.76 24.59 7.16
N VAL A 216 5.95 23.30 7.40
CA VAL A 216 6.36 22.77 8.72
C VAL A 216 7.87 22.69 8.87
N TYR A 217 8.37 22.14 9.98
CA TYR A 217 9.81 22.10 10.33
C TYR A 217 10.74 21.50 9.27
N HIS A 218 10.23 20.67 8.34
CA HIS A 218 11.01 20.07 7.26
C HIS A 218 10.92 20.83 5.93
N GLY A 219 10.30 22.01 5.92
CA GLY A 219 10.15 22.86 4.72
C GLY A 219 9.10 22.35 3.72
N GLY A 220 8.39 21.28 4.06
CA GLY A 220 7.28 20.72 3.30
C GLY A 220 5.92 21.27 3.74
N VAL A 221 4.90 21.04 2.92
CA VAL A 221 3.50 21.32 3.25
C VAL A 221 3.03 20.31 4.30
N GLY A 222 2.52 20.80 5.41
CA GLY A 222 1.95 20.02 6.49
C GLY A 222 0.74 20.72 7.10
N MET A 223 0.06 20.01 8.01
CA MET A 223 -1.13 20.50 8.72
C MET A 223 -2.23 21.03 7.78
N LEU A 224 -2.29 20.52 6.55
CA LEU A 224 -3.32 20.85 5.56
C LEU A 224 -4.67 20.37 6.06
N ARG A 225 -5.64 21.27 6.18
CA ARG A 225 -6.99 20.92 6.61
C ARG A 225 -8.04 21.87 6.04
N THR A 226 -9.24 21.35 5.88
CA THR A 226 -10.46 22.11 5.64
C THR A 226 -11.42 21.82 6.78
N GLN A 227 -12.13 22.84 7.27
CA GLN A 227 -13.15 22.66 8.29
C GLN A 227 -14.25 21.68 7.81
N GLU A 228 -14.83 20.92 8.73
CA GLU A 228 -15.73 19.79 8.39
C GLU A 228 -16.98 20.23 7.61
N ASN A 229 -17.58 21.35 8.00
CA ASN A 229 -18.70 22.02 7.32
C ASN A 229 -18.33 22.65 5.96
N HIS A 230 -17.04 22.66 5.59
CA HIS A 230 -16.53 23.19 4.32
C HIS A 230 -15.84 22.13 3.44
N LEU A 231 -15.93 20.85 3.79
CA LEU A 231 -15.39 19.75 2.99
C LEU A 231 -16.04 19.67 1.60
N LYS A 232 -15.30 19.09 0.64
CA LYS A 232 -15.74 18.85 -0.76
C LYS A 232 -16.06 20.12 -1.57
N LYS A 233 -15.67 21.31 -1.10
CA LYS A 233 -15.80 22.59 -1.82
C LYS A 233 -14.54 23.03 -2.60
N GLY A 234 -13.53 22.15 -2.69
CA GLY A 234 -12.25 22.45 -3.35
C GLY A 234 -11.27 23.30 -2.52
N TYR A 235 -11.64 23.75 -1.32
CA TYR A 235 -10.84 24.69 -0.52
C TYR A 235 -9.45 24.17 -0.13
N GLY A 236 -9.34 22.87 0.18
CA GLY A 236 -8.04 22.26 0.45
C GLY A 236 -7.09 22.33 -0.75
N ALA A 237 -7.60 22.23 -1.98
CA ALA A 237 -6.77 22.39 -3.19
C ALA A 237 -6.30 23.83 -3.38
N VAL A 238 -7.18 24.81 -3.12
CA VAL A 238 -6.86 26.24 -3.22
C VAL A 238 -5.71 26.60 -2.29
N VAL A 239 -5.81 26.21 -1.01
CA VAL A 239 -4.76 26.49 -0.02
C VAL A 239 -3.48 25.72 -0.35
N LEU A 240 -3.59 24.45 -0.74
CA LEU A 240 -2.43 23.66 -1.17
C LEU A 240 -1.68 24.36 -2.30
N LYS A 241 -2.35 24.70 -3.40
CA LYS A 241 -1.74 25.37 -4.55
C LYS A 241 -1.05 26.68 -4.19
N PHE A 242 -1.66 27.47 -3.30
CA PHE A 242 -1.06 28.73 -2.86
C PHE A 242 0.21 28.50 -2.05
N ILE A 243 0.17 27.63 -1.02
CA ILE A 243 1.36 27.36 -0.21
C ILE A 243 2.47 26.66 -1.03
N THR A 244 2.10 25.83 -2.00
CA THR A 244 3.02 25.24 -2.98
C THR A 244 3.82 26.31 -3.70
N LYS A 245 3.15 27.35 -4.20
CA LYS A 245 3.79 28.48 -4.89
C LYS A 245 4.68 29.30 -3.97
N GLU A 246 4.23 29.56 -2.74
CA GLU A 246 5.02 30.28 -1.73
C GLU A 246 6.30 29.54 -1.31
N ILE A 247 6.23 28.21 -1.15
CA ILE A 247 7.42 27.38 -0.89
C ILE A 247 8.37 27.41 -2.10
N ALA A 248 7.84 27.36 -3.33
CA ALA A 248 8.64 27.43 -4.56
C ALA A 248 9.34 28.79 -4.75
N ASN A 249 8.65 29.88 -4.42
CA ASN A 249 9.19 31.25 -4.39
C ASN A 249 10.42 31.36 -3.48
N ARG A 250 10.50 30.53 -2.43
CA ARG A 250 11.63 30.46 -1.50
C ARG A 250 12.77 29.55 -1.96
N GLY A 251 12.74 29.04 -3.19
CA GLY A 251 13.80 28.19 -3.74
C GLY A 251 13.79 26.76 -3.21
N ILE A 252 12.63 26.28 -2.73
CA ILE A 252 12.43 24.91 -2.24
C ILE A 252 11.55 24.18 -3.25
N ASN A 253 11.85 22.91 -3.54
CA ASN A 253 10.92 22.04 -4.28
C ASN A 253 9.79 21.65 -3.32
N PRO A 254 8.54 22.10 -3.55
CA PRO A 254 7.46 21.81 -2.62
C PRO A 254 7.26 20.31 -2.49
N HIS A 255 7.12 19.85 -1.26
CA HIS A 255 6.88 18.44 -0.97
C HIS A 255 5.96 18.30 0.24
N MET A 256 5.41 17.12 0.45
CA MET A 256 4.56 16.81 1.59
C MET A 256 4.75 15.37 2.02
N VAL A 257 4.71 15.13 3.32
CA VAL A 257 4.73 13.79 3.90
C VAL A 257 3.28 13.39 4.20
N VAL A 258 2.78 12.37 3.52
CA VAL A 258 1.38 11.93 3.59
C VAL A 258 1.34 10.49 4.05
N ASN A 259 0.50 10.16 5.03
CA ASN A 259 0.26 8.77 5.40
C ASN A 259 -0.38 8.02 4.21
N VAL A 260 0.09 6.82 3.85
CA VAL A 260 -0.40 6.04 2.71
C VAL A 260 -1.89 5.75 2.80
N ASN A 261 -2.42 5.66 4.03
CA ASN A 261 -3.84 5.41 4.31
C ASN A 261 -4.69 6.68 4.18
N ASN A 262 -4.06 7.86 4.10
CA ASN A 262 -4.74 9.13 3.86
C ASN A 262 -5.01 9.31 2.36
N ILE A 263 -5.92 8.48 1.82
CA ILE A 263 -6.37 8.51 0.43
C ILE A 263 -6.79 9.93 -0.01
N PRO A 264 -7.56 10.72 0.79
CA PRO A 264 -7.94 12.06 0.38
C PRO A 264 -6.75 12.99 0.10
N SER A 265 -5.71 12.96 0.95
CA SER A 265 -4.54 13.82 0.77
C SER A 265 -3.64 13.34 -0.37
N ARG A 266 -3.54 12.01 -0.58
CA ARG A 266 -2.84 11.43 -1.73
C ARG A 266 -3.49 11.84 -3.05
N SER A 267 -4.79 11.62 -3.17
CA SER A 267 -5.54 12.02 -4.37
C SER A 267 -5.51 13.53 -4.57
N LEU A 268 -5.47 14.32 -3.50
CA LEU A 268 -5.30 15.77 -3.60
C LEU A 268 -3.91 16.14 -4.15
N ALA A 269 -2.84 15.51 -3.66
CA ALA A 269 -1.48 15.74 -4.16
C ALA A 269 -1.37 15.38 -5.66
N GLU A 270 -1.81 14.18 -6.03
CA GLU A 270 -1.79 13.68 -7.42
C GLU A 270 -2.57 14.59 -8.38
N LYS A 271 -3.78 15.03 -7.98
CA LYS A 271 -4.59 15.98 -8.77
C LYS A 271 -3.95 17.36 -8.93
N ASN A 272 -3.00 17.72 -8.07
CA ASN A 272 -2.24 18.96 -8.14
C ASN A 272 -0.81 18.71 -8.64
N ASN A 273 -0.61 17.65 -9.44
CA ASN A 273 0.62 17.32 -10.17
C ASN A 273 1.82 16.96 -9.30
N TYR A 274 1.64 16.77 -7.99
CA TYR A 274 2.71 16.25 -7.18
C TYR A 274 3.04 14.80 -7.60
N GLN A 275 4.33 14.53 -7.73
CA GLN A 275 4.87 13.21 -8.03
C GLN A 275 5.29 12.51 -6.75
N MET A 276 5.10 11.20 -6.65
CA MET A 276 5.58 10.43 -5.50
C MET A 276 7.09 10.20 -5.63
N SER A 277 7.86 10.52 -4.59
CA SER A 277 9.30 10.28 -4.52
C SER A 277 9.61 8.88 -3.95
N PHE A 278 9.24 8.62 -2.69
CA PHE A 278 9.44 7.31 -2.04
C PHE A 278 8.39 7.06 -0.94
N ILE A 279 8.28 5.79 -0.51
CA ILE A 279 7.40 5.32 0.57
C ILE A 279 8.25 4.80 1.75
N TRP A 280 7.87 5.14 2.99
CA TRP A 280 8.63 4.92 4.23
C TRP A 280 8.62 3.46 4.73
N LYS A 281 7.74 2.56 4.24
CA LYS A 281 7.91 1.11 4.43
C LYS A 281 7.23 0.25 3.36
N TRP A 282 7.82 -0.94 3.22
CA TRP A 282 7.62 -2.02 2.27
C TRP A 282 7.65 -1.60 0.79
N ASP A 283 8.67 -2.09 0.09
CA ASP A 283 8.49 -2.57 -1.27
C ASP A 283 7.34 -3.58 -1.20
N ASP A 284 6.08 -3.15 -1.26
CA ASP A 284 4.97 -4.08 -1.19
C ASP A 284 5.20 -5.07 -2.34
N PRO A 285 5.55 -6.34 -2.05
CA PRO A 285 5.74 -7.32 -3.07
C PRO A 285 4.46 -7.42 -3.87
N VAL A 286 3.28 -7.09 -3.31
CA VAL A 286 2.02 -6.97 -4.05
C VAL A 286 2.15 -5.92 -5.15
N GLN A 287 2.57 -4.68 -4.84
CA GLN A 287 2.66 -3.61 -5.82
C GLN A 287 3.79 -3.83 -6.84
N LYS A 288 5.00 -4.20 -6.42
CA LYS A 288 6.10 -4.53 -7.35
C LYS A 288 5.79 -5.77 -8.19
N TRP A 289 5.19 -6.80 -7.59
CA TRP A 289 4.73 -7.96 -8.33
C TRP A 289 3.61 -7.57 -9.28
N ASN A 290 2.64 -6.75 -8.89
CA ASN A 290 1.57 -6.27 -9.76
C ASN A 290 2.14 -5.48 -10.96
N SER A 291 3.12 -4.60 -10.74
CA SER A 291 3.87 -3.92 -11.80
C SER A 291 4.73 -4.87 -12.65
N SER A 292 5.21 -5.99 -12.10
CA SER A 292 5.86 -7.05 -12.89
C SER A 292 4.87 -7.98 -13.60
N CYS A 293 3.66 -8.15 -13.03
CA CYS A 293 2.56 -8.94 -13.53
C CYS A 293 1.83 -8.22 -14.65
N SER A 294 1.89 -6.90 -14.77
CA SER A 294 1.47 -6.24 -16.01
C SER A 294 2.36 -6.64 -17.19
N VAL A 295 3.61 -7.06 -16.94
CA VAL A 295 4.50 -7.65 -17.97
C VAL A 295 4.26 -9.15 -18.14
N ARG A 296 3.87 -9.86 -17.07
CA ARG A 296 3.56 -11.32 -17.10
C ARG A 296 2.07 -11.65 -17.28
N SER A 297 1.19 -10.68 -17.44
CA SER A 297 -0.27 -10.90 -17.42
C SER A 297 -0.73 -11.80 -18.55
N ASN A 298 0.03 -11.87 -19.63
CA ASN A 298 -0.25 -12.71 -20.80
C ASN A 298 0.33 -14.12 -20.67
N ASP A 299 1.06 -14.43 -19.60
CA ASP A 299 1.48 -15.79 -19.28
C ASP A 299 0.36 -16.52 -18.53
N ALA A 300 -0.30 -17.45 -19.24
CA ALA A 300 -1.35 -18.30 -18.70
C ALA A 300 -0.93 -19.05 -17.43
N ARG A 301 0.36 -19.40 -17.26
CA ARG A 301 0.86 -20.12 -16.07
C ARG A 301 0.85 -19.28 -14.79
N SER A 302 0.81 -17.96 -14.91
CA SER A 302 0.86 -17.04 -13.77
C SER A 302 -0.50 -16.43 -13.42
N VAL A 303 -1.54 -16.71 -14.22
CA VAL A 303 -2.83 -15.97 -14.15
C VAL A 303 -3.49 -16.05 -12.77
N HIS A 304 -3.50 -17.23 -12.15
CA HIS A 304 -4.10 -17.42 -10.82
C HIS A 304 -3.41 -16.55 -9.77
N VAL A 305 -2.08 -16.60 -9.74
CA VAL A 305 -1.27 -15.89 -8.75
C VAL A 305 -1.33 -14.38 -8.98
N CYS A 306 -1.20 -13.89 -10.21
CA CYS A 306 -1.35 -12.46 -10.49
C CYS A 306 -2.75 -11.96 -10.10
N SER A 307 -3.81 -12.71 -10.39
CA SER A 307 -5.20 -12.30 -10.08
C SER A 307 -5.49 -12.34 -8.57
N MET A 308 -4.99 -13.35 -7.87
CA MET A 308 -5.12 -13.44 -6.42
C MET A 308 -4.38 -12.30 -5.73
N LEU A 309 -3.17 -11.95 -6.17
CA LEU A 309 -2.40 -10.86 -5.57
C LEU A 309 -3.07 -9.48 -5.79
N ARG A 310 -3.64 -9.22 -6.96
CA ARG A 310 -4.49 -8.03 -7.18
C ARG A 310 -5.73 -8.03 -6.29
N THR A 311 -6.34 -9.20 -6.10
CA THR A 311 -7.50 -9.33 -5.21
C THR A 311 -7.11 -9.05 -3.76
N ILE A 312 -5.95 -9.52 -3.31
CA ILE A 312 -5.40 -9.22 -1.98
C ILE A 312 -5.18 -7.71 -1.80
N ASP A 313 -4.55 -7.05 -2.76
CA ASP A 313 -4.34 -5.59 -2.75
C ASP A 313 -5.66 -4.84 -2.58
N LYS A 314 -6.63 -5.20 -3.43
CA LYS A 314 -7.97 -4.62 -3.44
C LYS A 314 -8.69 -4.84 -2.11
N TRP A 315 -8.69 -6.06 -1.58
CA TRP A 315 -9.44 -6.39 -0.36
C TRP A 315 -8.85 -5.69 0.87
N ARG A 316 -7.52 -5.60 0.98
CA ARG A 316 -6.86 -4.82 2.05
C ARG A 316 -7.16 -3.33 1.94
N THR A 317 -7.29 -2.82 0.71
CA THR A 317 -7.62 -1.42 0.46
C THR A 317 -9.07 -1.10 0.81
N ILE A 318 -10.01 -2.01 0.52
CA ILE A 318 -11.43 -1.82 0.83
C ILE A 318 -11.69 -1.96 2.33
N ASP A 319 -11.03 -2.91 3.00
CA ASP A 319 -11.19 -3.16 4.42
C ASP A 319 -9.82 -3.51 5.05
N SER A 320 -9.29 -2.55 5.81
CA SER A 320 -7.99 -2.64 6.47
C SER A 320 -7.94 -3.70 7.59
N SER A 321 -9.09 -4.25 8.01
CA SER A 321 -9.14 -5.34 8.97
C SER A 321 -8.86 -6.71 8.34
N ASN A 322 -8.83 -6.80 7.00
CA ASN A 322 -8.34 -7.97 6.29
C ASN A 322 -6.83 -8.15 6.50
N SER A 323 -6.42 -9.28 7.06
CA SER A 323 -5.00 -9.60 7.23
C SER A 323 -4.47 -10.31 6.00
N ALA A 324 -3.46 -9.76 5.33
CA ALA A 324 -2.78 -10.45 4.25
C ALA A 324 -1.27 -10.18 4.29
N LYS A 325 -0.49 -11.17 3.86
CA LYS A 325 0.98 -11.05 3.75
C LYS A 325 1.49 -11.80 2.55
N ILE A 326 2.57 -11.27 1.96
CA ILE A 326 3.40 -11.95 0.97
C ILE A 326 4.77 -12.17 1.58
N PHE A 327 5.33 -13.33 1.28
CA PHE A 327 6.67 -13.75 1.61
C PHE A 327 7.39 -14.05 0.31
N ALA A 328 8.63 -13.59 0.20
CA ALA A 328 9.54 -13.96 -0.87
C ALA A 328 10.76 -14.65 -0.26
N LEU A 329 11.41 -15.52 -1.03
CA LEU A 329 12.63 -16.17 -0.58
C LEU A 329 13.70 -15.10 -0.27
N ASN A 330 14.23 -15.08 0.95
CA ASN A 330 15.12 -14.04 1.48
C ASN A 330 14.59 -12.60 1.36
N GLY A 331 13.27 -12.42 1.27
CA GLY A 331 12.65 -11.11 1.11
C GLY A 331 12.76 -10.50 -0.29
N ASP A 332 13.32 -11.21 -1.28
CA ASP A 332 13.41 -10.75 -2.67
C ASP A 332 12.66 -11.70 -3.62
N TYR A 333 11.61 -11.20 -4.26
CA TYR A 333 10.82 -11.98 -5.22
C TYR A 333 11.67 -12.44 -6.41
N ARG A 334 12.77 -11.76 -6.75
CA ARG A 334 13.68 -12.19 -7.84
C ARG A 334 14.29 -13.57 -7.60
N ASN A 335 14.25 -14.06 -6.36
CA ASN A 335 14.63 -15.41 -5.97
C ASN A 335 13.61 -16.50 -6.38
N LYS A 336 12.68 -16.17 -7.28
CA LYS A 336 11.85 -17.11 -8.05
C LYS A 336 10.82 -17.92 -7.27
N PHE A 337 10.53 -17.48 -6.05
CA PHE A 337 9.50 -18.07 -5.19
C PHE A 337 8.79 -17.01 -4.37
N ILE A 338 7.46 -17.11 -4.31
CA ILE A 338 6.62 -16.36 -3.38
C ILE A 338 5.61 -17.28 -2.68
N LEU A 339 5.28 -16.94 -1.44
CA LEU A 339 4.23 -17.54 -0.62
C LEU A 339 3.36 -16.41 -0.10
N PHE A 340 2.05 -16.55 -0.10
CA PHE A 340 1.17 -15.48 0.37
C PHE A 340 -0.16 -16.00 0.85
N TYR A 341 -0.85 -15.18 1.62
CA TYR A 341 -2.19 -15.49 2.09
C TYR A 341 -3.04 -14.24 2.29
N ILE A 342 -4.35 -14.45 2.32
CA ILE A 342 -5.34 -13.52 2.87
C ILE A 342 -6.21 -14.24 3.89
N LYS A 343 -6.47 -13.53 4.99
CA LYS A 343 -7.42 -13.85 6.03
C LYS A 343 -8.43 -12.70 6.07
N PRO A 344 -9.61 -12.87 5.44
CA PRO A 344 -10.65 -11.86 5.52
C PRO A 344 -11.06 -11.60 6.98
N ALA A 345 -11.45 -10.37 7.27
CA ALA A 345 -11.95 -10.01 8.59
C ALA A 345 -13.18 -10.84 8.94
N ASN A 346 -13.33 -11.19 10.21
CA ASN A 346 -14.46 -11.96 10.72
C ASN A 346 -14.69 -13.34 10.07
N THR A 347 -13.75 -13.83 9.25
CA THR A 347 -13.71 -15.23 8.83
C THR A 347 -12.70 -16.01 9.67
N GLN A 348 -13.02 -17.27 9.95
CA GLN A 348 -12.10 -18.26 10.49
C GLN A 348 -11.40 -19.02 9.35
N ALA A 349 -10.94 -18.27 8.34
CA ALA A 349 -10.48 -18.85 7.08
C ALA A 349 -9.22 -18.14 6.56
N ILE A 350 -8.18 -18.92 6.24
CA ILE A 350 -6.98 -18.47 5.53
C ILE A 350 -6.94 -19.07 4.12
N MET A 351 -6.89 -18.18 3.12
CA MET A 351 -6.75 -18.51 1.71
C MET A 351 -5.32 -18.19 1.30
N ALA A 352 -4.50 -19.22 1.15
CA ALA A 352 -3.11 -19.14 0.77
C ALA A 352 -2.87 -19.58 -0.68
N SER A 353 -1.73 -19.18 -1.22
CA SER A 353 -1.15 -19.74 -2.43
C SER A 353 0.35 -19.47 -2.45
N ALA A 354 1.04 -20.07 -3.40
CA ALA A 354 2.46 -19.88 -3.63
C ALA A 354 2.73 -19.96 -5.12
N TYR A 355 3.91 -19.48 -5.54
CA TYR A 355 4.31 -19.57 -6.93
C TYR A 355 5.82 -19.69 -7.07
N LYS A 356 6.25 -20.77 -7.72
CA LYS A 356 7.62 -20.99 -8.18
C LYS A 356 7.67 -20.86 -9.70
N TRP A 357 8.49 -19.94 -10.21
CA TRP A 357 8.71 -19.78 -11.67
C TRP A 357 10.14 -20.14 -12.11
N SER A 358 10.89 -20.82 -11.25
CA SER A 358 12.15 -21.46 -11.60
C SER A 358 11.91 -22.90 -12.02
N HIS A 359 12.38 -23.26 -13.23
CA HIS A 359 12.29 -24.63 -13.74
C HIS A 359 13.46 -25.52 -13.35
N ARG A 360 14.50 -24.96 -12.69
CA ARG A 360 15.63 -25.75 -12.19
C ARG A 360 15.23 -26.39 -10.86
N GLY A 361 15.64 -27.64 -10.62
CA GLY A 361 15.39 -28.33 -9.34
C GLY A 361 16.38 -27.94 -8.23
N THR A 362 17.47 -27.25 -8.57
CA THR A 362 18.56 -26.94 -7.63
C THR A 362 18.16 -25.96 -6.51
N ASP A 363 17.08 -25.21 -6.69
CA ASP A 363 16.56 -24.27 -5.68
C ASP A 363 15.49 -24.88 -4.77
N GLU A 364 14.99 -26.09 -5.07
CA GLU A 364 13.92 -26.74 -4.30
C GLU A 364 14.31 -27.00 -2.84
N PRO A 365 15.51 -27.53 -2.52
CA PRO A 365 15.92 -27.74 -1.13
C PRO A 365 15.96 -26.43 -0.32
N VAL A 366 16.41 -25.34 -0.94
CA VAL A 366 16.50 -24.01 -0.31
C VAL A 366 15.11 -23.46 -0.03
N ILE A 367 14.17 -23.58 -0.99
CA ILE A 367 12.79 -23.14 -0.79
C ILE A 367 12.11 -23.98 0.30
N ILE A 368 12.29 -25.30 0.29
CA ILE A 368 11.71 -26.19 1.30
C ILE A 368 12.21 -25.84 2.71
N ASP A 369 13.52 -25.64 2.86
CA ASP A 369 14.10 -25.23 4.14
C ASP A 369 13.58 -23.86 4.60
N ALA A 370 13.54 -22.88 3.70
CA ALA A 370 12.99 -21.56 4.01
C ALA A 370 11.51 -21.62 4.41
N LEU A 371 10.70 -22.46 3.76
CA LEU A 371 9.30 -22.68 4.12
C LEU A 371 9.15 -23.33 5.51
N ARG A 372 9.96 -24.35 5.82
CA ARG A 372 9.96 -25.00 7.15
C ARG A 372 10.30 -24.04 8.28
N ASN A 373 11.24 -23.13 8.03
CA ASN A 373 11.75 -22.15 8.99
C ASN A 373 10.96 -20.83 8.95
N CYS A 374 9.93 -20.71 8.12
CA CYS A 374 9.10 -19.51 8.04
C CYS A 374 8.08 -19.46 9.18
N HIS A 375 8.50 -18.99 10.36
CA HIS A 375 7.63 -18.82 11.53
C HIS A 375 6.61 -17.67 11.39
N LYS A 376 6.81 -16.77 10.42
CA LYS A 376 5.92 -15.63 10.17
C LYS A 376 4.68 -16.00 9.36
N PHE A 377 4.71 -17.12 8.64
CA PHE A 377 3.54 -17.65 7.97
C PHE A 377 2.67 -18.38 9.01
N PRO A 378 1.33 -18.20 8.98
CA PRO A 378 0.45 -18.65 10.05
C PRO A 378 0.16 -20.16 9.98
N TRP A 379 1.21 -20.99 10.05
CA TRP A 379 1.08 -22.44 10.05
C TRP A 379 0.22 -22.96 11.22
N SER A 380 0.27 -22.31 12.39
CA SER A 380 -0.52 -22.71 13.56
C SER A 380 -1.96 -22.17 13.57
N PHE A 381 -2.44 -21.55 12.49
CA PHE A 381 -3.80 -21.03 12.44
C PHE A 381 -4.84 -22.14 12.58
N VAL A 382 -5.78 -21.95 13.51
CA VAL A 382 -6.92 -22.84 13.75
C VAL A 382 -8.15 -22.30 13.02
N GLY A 383 -8.66 -23.08 12.07
CA GLY A 383 -9.80 -22.71 11.21
C GLY A 383 -9.63 -23.30 9.81
N LYS A 384 -10.45 -22.85 8.86
CA LYS A 384 -10.36 -23.26 7.46
C LYS A 384 -9.03 -22.77 6.88
N PHE A 385 -8.26 -23.66 6.25
CA PHE A 385 -6.96 -23.33 5.70
C PHE A 385 -6.75 -24.00 4.36
N GLN A 386 -6.53 -23.18 3.33
CA GLN A 386 -6.50 -23.65 1.96
C GLN A 386 -5.29 -23.11 1.21
N PHE A 387 -4.59 -23.96 0.47
CA PHE A 387 -3.71 -23.55 -0.62
C PHE A 387 -4.42 -23.73 -1.96
N SER A 388 -4.49 -22.65 -2.72
CA SER A 388 -5.18 -22.61 -4.01
C SER A 388 -4.23 -22.76 -5.19
N ALA A 389 -4.62 -23.61 -6.15
CA ALA A 389 -4.04 -23.78 -7.47
C ALA A 389 -2.50 -23.79 -7.54
N LEU A 390 -1.87 -24.63 -6.73
CA LEU A 390 -0.42 -24.83 -6.80
C LEU A 390 -0.04 -25.49 -8.13
N THR A 391 0.83 -24.87 -8.93
CA THR A 391 1.41 -25.53 -10.11
C THR A 391 2.21 -26.76 -9.69
N GLU A 392 2.51 -27.67 -10.61
CA GLU A 392 3.30 -28.86 -10.31
C GLU A 392 4.68 -28.53 -9.70
N GLU A 393 5.38 -27.52 -10.25
CA GLU A 393 6.66 -27.05 -9.72
C GLU A 393 6.53 -26.43 -8.33
N THR A 394 5.45 -25.69 -8.08
CA THR A 394 5.19 -25.09 -6.77
C THR A 394 4.80 -26.15 -5.74
N ALA A 395 4.00 -27.14 -6.15
CA ALA A 395 3.55 -28.22 -5.30
C ALA A 395 4.71 -29.09 -4.79
N ARG A 396 5.76 -29.30 -5.61
CA ARG A 396 6.97 -30.05 -5.21
C ARG A 396 7.67 -29.46 -3.97
N VAL A 397 7.66 -28.14 -3.82
CA VAL A 397 8.31 -27.46 -2.68
C VAL A 397 7.36 -27.17 -1.52
N VAL A 398 6.07 -26.92 -1.80
CA VAL A 398 5.08 -26.58 -0.76
C VAL A 398 4.52 -27.81 -0.07
N LEU A 399 4.14 -28.86 -0.81
CA LEU A 399 3.43 -30.02 -0.23
C LEU A 399 4.22 -30.76 0.86
N PRO A 400 5.55 -30.99 0.75
CA PRO A 400 6.30 -31.65 1.82
C PRO A 400 6.22 -30.87 3.14
N VAL A 401 6.25 -29.55 3.08
CA VAL A 401 6.18 -28.69 4.26
C VAL A 401 4.76 -28.62 4.82
N VAL A 402 3.74 -28.58 3.96
CA VAL A 402 2.34 -28.63 4.40
C VAL A 402 2.06 -29.94 5.13
N LYS A 403 2.51 -31.09 4.62
CA LYS A 403 2.36 -32.39 5.32
C LYS A 403 3.01 -32.42 6.70
N GLU A 404 4.13 -31.72 6.88
CA GLU A 404 4.84 -31.63 8.16
C GLU A 404 4.17 -30.65 9.13
N LYS A 405 3.85 -29.44 8.67
CA LYS A 405 3.36 -28.32 9.50
C LYS A 405 1.85 -28.32 9.69
N ARG A 406 1.10 -28.97 8.80
CA ARG A 406 -0.37 -29.03 8.72
C ARG A 406 -0.84 -30.46 8.40
N PRO A 407 -0.65 -31.41 9.34
CA PRO A 407 -1.09 -32.79 9.14
C PRO A 407 -2.62 -32.92 9.03
N ASP A 408 -3.38 -31.88 9.39
CA ASP A 408 -4.84 -31.79 9.23
C ASP A 408 -5.27 -31.45 7.80
N CYS A 409 -4.34 -31.00 6.94
CA CYS A 409 -4.61 -30.70 5.55
C CYS A 409 -4.42 -31.93 4.65
N TYR A 410 -5.29 -32.08 3.65
CA TYR A 410 -5.22 -33.11 2.61
C TYR A 410 -5.23 -32.47 1.21
N ILE A 411 -4.75 -33.21 0.22
CA ILE A 411 -4.84 -32.80 -1.19
C ILE A 411 -6.22 -33.21 -1.69
N ASN A 412 -7.00 -32.25 -2.21
CA ASN A 412 -8.42 -32.47 -2.55
C ASN A 412 -8.62 -33.60 -3.58
N ASP A 413 -7.76 -33.69 -4.59
CA ASP A 413 -7.69 -34.78 -5.56
C ASP A 413 -6.21 -35.03 -5.90
N GLU A 414 -5.76 -36.29 -5.86
CA GLU A 414 -4.41 -36.66 -6.30
C GLU A 414 -4.19 -36.34 -7.78
N ASN A 415 -5.27 -36.39 -8.56
CA ASN A 415 -5.31 -36.00 -9.95
C ASN A 415 -5.48 -34.47 -10.15
N GLY A 416 -5.70 -33.70 -9.08
CA GLY A 416 -5.77 -32.25 -9.11
C GLY A 416 -6.82 -31.66 -10.06
N ASP A 417 -6.64 -30.38 -10.37
CA ASP A 417 -7.59 -29.58 -11.13
C ASP A 417 -6.95 -29.04 -12.42
N TYR A 418 -7.79 -28.61 -13.36
CA TYR A 418 -7.38 -27.76 -14.47
C TYR A 418 -7.67 -26.30 -14.19
N THR A 419 -6.64 -25.46 -14.30
CA THR A 419 -6.82 -24.02 -14.42
C THR A 419 -7.08 -23.68 -15.88
N PHE A 420 -8.30 -23.26 -16.19
CA PHE A 420 -8.70 -22.72 -17.48
C PHE A 420 -8.47 -21.21 -17.52
N TRP A 421 -8.06 -20.69 -18.68
CA TRP A 421 -7.74 -19.29 -18.90
C TRP A 421 -8.22 -18.79 -20.27
N MET A 422 -8.50 -17.50 -20.36
CA MET A 422 -8.83 -16.80 -21.60
C MET A 422 -8.17 -15.42 -21.61
N ALA A 423 -7.64 -15.01 -22.75
CA ALA A 423 -7.15 -13.64 -22.95
C ALA A 423 -8.31 -12.65 -22.81
N LYS A 424 -8.10 -11.53 -22.13
CA LYS A 424 -9.13 -10.51 -21.91
C LYS A 424 -9.69 -9.96 -23.23
N GLU A 425 -8.85 -9.82 -24.25
CA GLU A 425 -9.25 -9.34 -25.57
C GLU A 425 -10.27 -10.27 -26.22
N ASP A 426 -10.17 -11.59 -25.99
CA ASP A 426 -11.12 -12.57 -26.52
C ASP A 426 -12.37 -12.68 -25.63
N ALA A 427 -12.19 -12.59 -24.31
CA ALA A 427 -13.30 -12.54 -23.36
C ALA A 427 -14.22 -11.33 -23.58
N GLN A 428 -13.67 -10.17 -23.97
CA GLN A 428 -14.44 -8.96 -24.30
C GLN A 428 -15.34 -9.14 -25.53
N LYS A 429 -14.94 -10.02 -26.46
CA LYS A 429 -15.71 -10.32 -27.69
C LYS A 429 -16.86 -11.31 -27.45
N LEU A 430 -17.02 -11.85 -26.24
CA LEU A 430 -18.09 -12.79 -25.96
C LEU A 430 -19.46 -12.14 -26.16
N GLU A 431 -20.27 -12.78 -26.99
CA GLU A 431 -21.68 -12.45 -27.21
C GLU A 431 -22.56 -13.24 -26.24
N ILE A 432 -23.43 -12.50 -25.55
CA ILE A 432 -24.31 -13.02 -24.51
C ILE A 432 -25.74 -12.89 -25.01
N GLU A 433 -26.33 -14.02 -25.39
CA GLU A 433 -27.76 -14.12 -25.69
C GLU A 433 -28.49 -14.49 -24.40
N ILE A 434 -29.41 -13.62 -23.97
CA ILE A 434 -30.22 -13.85 -22.78
C ILE A 434 -31.47 -14.64 -23.17
N PRO A 435 -31.70 -15.85 -22.61
CA PRO A 435 -32.89 -16.64 -22.91
C PRO A 435 -34.19 -15.88 -22.60
N ALA A 436 -35.22 -16.07 -23.42
CA ALA A 436 -36.53 -15.46 -23.22
C ALA A 436 -37.09 -15.78 -21.82
N GLY A 437 -37.75 -14.80 -21.19
CA GLY A 437 -38.30 -14.93 -19.84
C GLY A 437 -37.26 -14.86 -18.71
N THR A 438 -36.01 -14.49 -19.01
CA THR A 438 -34.94 -14.37 -18.02
C THR A 438 -34.21 -13.03 -18.12
N TYR A 439 -33.50 -12.63 -17.07
CA TYR A 439 -32.61 -11.47 -17.10
C TYR A 439 -31.32 -11.71 -16.28
N LEU A 440 -30.25 -11.00 -16.62
CA LEU A 440 -29.00 -11.02 -15.86
C LEU A 440 -28.99 -9.89 -14.81
N GLY A 441 -28.59 -10.22 -13.59
CA GLY A 441 -28.51 -9.27 -12.48
C GLY A 441 -27.23 -9.44 -11.66
N ASN A 442 -26.84 -8.37 -10.95
CA ASN A 442 -25.76 -8.44 -9.98
C ASN A 442 -26.23 -9.18 -8.73
N LEU A 443 -25.38 -10.08 -8.23
CA LEU A 443 -25.60 -10.68 -6.92
C LEU A 443 -25.20 -9.71 -5.81
N THR A 444 -26.03 -9.66 -4.76
CA THR A 444 -25.80 -8.92 -3.52
C THR A 444 -25.71 -9.90 -2.34
N LYS A 445 -25.30 -9.41 -1.16
CA LYS A 445 -25.16 -10.22 0.06
C LYS A 445 -26.40 -11.05 0.43
N CYS A 446 -27.61 -10.63 0.08
CA CYS A 446 -28.82 -11.41 0.38
C CYS A 446 -28.84 -12.79 -0.31
N HIS A 447 -28.04 -12.99 -1.36
CA HIS A 447 -27.92 -14.26 -2.05
C HIS A 447 -26.88 -15.20 -1.41
N ALA A 448 -26.06 -14.71 -0.47
CA ALA A 448 -24.91 -15.44 0.06
C ALA A 448 -25.32 -16.76 0.71
N GLN A 449 -26.40 -16.77 1.50
CA GLN A 449 -26.90 -17.98 2.15
C GLN A 449 -27.30 -19.04 1.11
N LYS A 450 -28.17 -18.68 0.15
CA LYS A 450 -28.65 -19.59 -0.91
C LYS A 450 -27.49 -20.18 -1.72
N ILE A 451 -26.47 -19.38 -2.02
CA ILE A 451 -25.27 -19.83 -2.75
C ILE A 451 -24.44 -20.79 -1.89
N ASN A 452 -24.28 -20.47 -0.60
CA ASN A 452 -23.52 -21.28 0.34
C ASN A 452 -24.18 -22.64 0.64
N ASP A 453 -25.51 -22.69 0.72
CA ASP A 453 -26.27 -23.90 1.07
C ASP A 453 -26.01 -25.06 0.09
N VAL A 454 -25.78 -24.73 -1.18
CA VAL A 454 -25.50 -25.72 -2.24
C VAL A 454 -24.02 -25.81 -2.60
N TRP A 455 -23.14 -25.11 -1.88
CA TRP A 455 -21.69 -25.19 -2.11
C TRP A 455 -21.14 -26.46 -1.45
N PRO A 456 -20.51 -27.38 -2.22
CA PRO A 456 -19.99 -28.64 -1.67
C PRO A 456 -18.83 -28.43 -0.69
N HIS A 457 -18.12 -27.30 -0.77
CA HIS A 457 -16.98 -26.99 0.10
C HIS A 457 -17.33 -25.99 1.22
N ARG A 458 -18.62 -25.85 1.56
CA ARG A 458 -19.06 -25.00 2.67
C ARG A 458 -18.49 -25.50 4.00
N PHE A 459 -18.28 -24.57 4.92
CA PHE A 459 -17.73 -24.82 6.25
C PHE A 459 -18.30 -23.78 7.22
N GLU A 460 -18.04 -23.92 8.52
CA GLU A 460 -18.52 -22.94 9.49
C GLU A 460 -17.98 -21.53 9.18
N GLY A 461 -18.89 -20.56 9.00
CA GLY A 461 -18.54 -19.19 8.62
C GLY A 461 -18.36 -18.97 7.10
N SER A 462 -18.57 -19.98 6.25
CA SER A 462 -18.42 -19.82 4.80
C SER A 462 -19.45 -18.88 4.16
N VAL A 463 -20.63 -18.67 4.79
CA VAL A 463 -21.60 -17.65 4.35
C VAL A 463 -20.95 -16.26 4.34
N HIS A 464 -20.21 -15.92 5.41
CA HIS A 464 -19.52 -14.63 5.48
C HIS A 464 -18.42 -14.51 4.42
N LEU A 465 -17.73 -15.60 4.12
CA LEU A 465 -16.76 -15.63 3.03
C LEU A 465 -17.43 -15.36 1.66
N VAL A 466 -18.62 -15.92 1.42
CA VAL A 466 -19.42 -15.62 0.22
C VAL A 466 -19.87 -14.16 0.20
N GLU A 467 -20.28 -13.59 1.34
CA GLU A 467 -20.56 -12.16 1.44
C GLU A 467 -19.34 -11.30 1.09
N CYS A 468 -18.14 -11.68 1.51
CA CYS A 468 -16.90 -11.00 1.10
C CYS A 468 -16.69 -11.08 -0.42
N PHE A 469 -16.96 -12.22 -1.06
CA PHE A 469 -16.87 -12.33 -2.53
C PHE A 469 -17.84 -11.34 -3.21
N LEU A 470 -19.08 -11.28 -2.73
CA LEU A 470 -20.10 -10.39 -3.31
C LEU A 470 -19.85 -8.92 -3.02
N GLN A 471 -19.29 -8.58 -1.86
CA GLN A 471 -19.00 -7.21 -1.46
C GLN A 471 -17.71 -6.65 -2.07
N PHE A 472 -16.61 -7.41 -2.01
CA PHE A 472 -15.29 -6.94 -2.40
C PHE A 472 -14.95 -7.26 -3.86
N ASN A 473 -15.66 -8.23 -4.46
CA ASN A 473 -15.59 -8.53 -5.87
C ASN A 473 -16.94 -8.27 -6.54
N PHE A 474 -17.62 -9.31 -7.01
CA PHE A 474 -18.95 -9.29 -7.60
C PHE A 474 -19.41 -10.72 -7.92
N GLY A 475 -20.72 -10.89 -8.11
CA GLY A 475 -21.29 -12.09 -8.70
C GLY A 475 -22.36 -11.71 -9.73
N ILE A 476 -22.63 -12.63 -10.65
CA ILE A 476 -23.68 -12.48 -11.66
C ILE A 476 -24.65 -13.64 -11.51
N GLY A 477 -25.94 -13.30 -11.49
CA GLY A 477 -27.05 -14.24 -11.49
C GLY A 477 -27.88 -14.13 -12.76
N LEU A 478 -28.47 -15.25 -13.18
CA LEU A 478 -29.57 -15.29 -14.13
C LEU A 478 -30.87 -15.54 -13.35
N PHE A 479 -31.82 -14.65 -13.55
CA PHE A 479 -33.07 -14.59 -12.82
C PHE A 479 -34.26 -14.83 -13.75
N ASP A 480 -35.32 -15.42 -13.21
CA ASP A 480 -36.60 -15.50 -13.90
C ASP A 480 -37.29 -14.13 -13.89
N SER A 481 -37.79 -13.70 -15.05
CA SER A 481 -38.38 -12.36 -15.21
C SER A 481 -39.77 -12.18 -14.59
N GLN A 482 -40.44 -13.26 -14.20
CA GLN A 482 -41.79 -13.20 -13.62
C GLN A 482 -41.75 -13.18 -12.08
N ASN A 483 -40.80 -13.89 -11.47
CA ASN A 483 -40.77 -14.10 -10.02
C ASN A 483 -39.42 -13.80 -9.34
N ASP A 484 -38.44 -13.28 -10.08
CA ASP A 484 -37.09 -12.96 -9.59
C ASP A 484 -36.33 -14.16 -8.97
N GLU A 485 -36.67 -15.40 -9.34
CA GLU A 485 -35.96 -16.58 -8.87
C GLU A 485 -34.52 -16.61 -9.43
N LEU A 486 -33.52 -16.66 -8.54
CA LEU A 486 -32.13 -16.92 -8.92
C LEU A 486 -31.96 -18.38 -9.41
N MET A 487 -31.83 -18.58 -10.73
CA MET A 487 -31.77 -19.89 -11.39
C MET A 487 -30.34 -20.38 -11.66
N SER A 488 -29.40 -19.47 -11.93
CA SER A 488 -28.00 -19.78 -12.24
C SER A 488 -27.09 -18.64 -11.79
N TRP A 489 -25.87 -18.92 -11.36
CA TRP A 489 -24.94 -17.90 -10.88
C TRP A 489 -23.47 -18.30 -11.01
N ALA A 490 -22.60 -17.29 -10.93
CA ALA A 490 -21.16 -17.43 -10.73
C ALA A 490 -20.62 -16.20 -9.98
N LEU A 491 -19.48 -16.35 -9.30
CA LEU A 491 -18.84 -15.30 -8.52
C LEU A 491 -17.39 -15.11 -8.96
N ALA A 492 -16.91 -13.87 -8.86
CA ALA A 492 -15.48 -13.60 -8.85
C ALA A 492 -14.99 -13.82 -7.40
N VAL A 493 -14.22 -14.88 -7.17
CA VAL A 493 -13.84 -15.32 -5.81
C VAL A 493 -12.51 -14.71 -5.36
N TYR A 494 -12.00 -15.07 -4.18
CA TYR A 494 -10.79 -14.47 -3.57
C TYR A 494 -9.52 -14.52 -4.42
N HIS A 495 -9.42 -15.44 -5.39
CA HIS A 495 -8.28 -15.51 -6.31
C HIS A 495 -8.48 -14.72 -7.61
N GLY A 496 -9.54 -13.91 -7.70
CA GLY A 496 -9.87 -13.07 -8.85
C GLY A 496 -10.45 -13.83 -10.06
N GLY A 497 -10.50 -15.16 -9.99
CA GLY A 497 -11.09 -16.00 -11.03
C GLY A 497 -12.59 -16.23 -10.83
N VAL A 498 -13.21 -16.89 -11.81
CA VAL A 498 -14.58 -17.37 -11.73
C VAL A 498 -14.64 -18.60 -10.82
N GLY A 499 -15.53 -18.57 -9.86
CA GLY A 499 -15.81 -19.68 -8.95
C GLY A 499 -17.29 -19.79 -8.64
N MET A 500 -17.65 -20.89 -7.95
CA MET A 500 -19.03 -21.18 -7.52
C MET A 500 -20.07 -21.11 -8.66
N LEU A 501 -19.69 -21.48 -9.88
CA LEU A 501 -20.61 -21.59 -11.00
C LEU A 501 -21.60 -22.74 -10.72
N LYS A 502 -22.90 -22.43 -10.67
CA LYS A 502 -23.95 -23.42 -10.45
C LYS A 502 -25.23 -22.99 -11.16
N THR A 503 -25.99 -23.98 -11.60
CA THR A 503 -27.38 -23.83 -12.05
C THR A 503 -28.22 -24.73 -11.18
N GLN A 504 -29.38 -24.26 -10.73
CA GLN A 504 -30.31 -25.07 -9.96
C GLN A 504 -30.74 -26.30 -10.74
N GLU A 505 -31.00 -27.41 -10.04
CA GLU A 505 -31.21 -28.73 -10.66
C GLU A 505 -32.39 -28.73 -11.64
N HIS A 506 -33.51 -28.09 -11.28
CA HIS A 506 -34.70 -27.95 -12.13
C HIS A 506 -34.53 -26.97 -13.31
N HIS A 507 -33.39 -26.28 -13.41
CA HIS A 507 -33.02 -25.39 -14.52
C HIS A 507 -31.82 -25.90 -15.34
N LEU A 508 -31.35 -27.12 -15.09
CA LEU A 508 -30.26 -27.72 -15.87
C LEU A 508 -30.66 -27.90 -17.35
N ARG A 509 -29.64 -27.99 -18.22
CA ARG A 509 -29.77 -28.18 -19.67
C ARG A 509 -30.51 -27.09 -20.44
N LYS A 510 -30.87 -25.97 -19.81
CA LYS A 510 -31.45 -24.77 -20.46
C LYS A 510 -30.41 -23.77 -20.99
N GLY A 511 -29.12 -24.09 -20.92
CA GLY A 511 -28.02 -23.20 -21.33
C GLY A 511 -27.65 -22.10 -20.32
N TYR A 512 -28.35 -21.99 -19.18
CA TYR A 512 -28.17 -20.88 -18.23
C TYR A 512 -26.76 -20.75 -17.64
N GLY A 513 -26.12 -21.87 -17.29
CA GLY A 513 -24.72 -21.85 -16.85
C GLY A 513 -23.77 -21.28 -17.90
N SER A 514 -24.05 -21.48 -19.19
CA SER A 514 -23.27 -20.87 -20.28
C SER A 514 -23.48 -19.36 -20.36
N VAL A 515 -24.72 -18.89 -20.18
CA VAL A 515 -25.06 -17.46 -20.20
C VAL A 515 -24.34 -16.74 -19.06
N VAL A 516 -24.45 -17.26 -17.83
CA VAL A 516 -23.81 -16.67 -16.66
C VAL A 516 -22.29 -16.72 -16.77
N LEU A 517 -21.73 -17.85 -17.22
CA LEU A 517 -20.29 -17.96 -17.39
C LEU A 517 -19.77 -16.92 -18.39
N LYS A 518 -20.40 -16.78 -19.57
CA LYS A 518 -20.05 -15.71 -20.52
C LYS A 518 -20.11 -14.32 -19.90
N ALA A 519 -21.18 -14.04 -19.16
CA ALA A 519 -21.40 -12.74 -18.54
C ALA A 519 -20.31 -12.39 -17.51
N ILE A 520 -19.94 -13.33 -16.65
CA ILE A 520 -18.90 -13.07 -15.63
C ILE A 520 -17.51 -13.01 -16.27
N THR A 521 -17.23 -13.88 -17.24
CA THR A 521 -15.98 -13.86 -18.03
C THR A 521 -15.78 -12.51 -18.70
N LYS A 522 -16.80 -12.01 -19.40
CA LYS A 522 -16.76 -10.70 -20.05
C LYS A 522 -16.56 -9.57 -19.05
N ARG A 523 -17.26 -9.60 -17.91
CA ARG A 523 -17.13 -8.58 -16.86
C ARG A 523 -15.74 -8.55 -16.21
N ILE A 524 -15.09 -9.70 -15.99
CA ILE A 524 -13.70 -9.76 -15.51
C ILE A 524 -12.77 -9.09 -16.55
N ALA A 525 -12.97 -9.36 -17.83
CA ALA A 525 -12.18 -8.79 -18.91
C ALA A 525 -12.39 -7.28 -19.12
N GLU A 526 -13.61 -6.78 -18.93
CA GLU A 526 -13.92 -5.34 -18.91
C GLU A 526 -13.21 -4.61 -17.76
N ARG A 527 -12.91 -5.30 -16.66
CA ARG A 527 -12.08 -4.78 -15.55
C ARG A 527 -10.57 -4.87 -15.84
N GLY A 528 -10.18 -5.28 -17.04
CA GLY A 528 -8.79 -5.33 -17.49
C GLY A 528 -8.04 -6.60 -17.10
N GLU A 529 -8.73 -7.62 -16.57
CA GLU A 529 -8.13 -8.87 -16.09
C GLU A 529 -8.38 -10.04 -17.05
N ASN A 530 -7.44 -10.98 -17.13
CA ASN A 530 -7.63 -12.19 -17.91
C ASN A 530 -8.50 -13.20 -17.12
N PRO A 531 -9.69 -13.58 -17.62
CA PRO A 531 -10.55 -14.51 -16.89
C PRO A 531 -9.90 -15.88 -16.77
N HIS A 532 -10.03 -16.49 -15.59
CA HIS A 532 -9.60 -17.86 -15.33
C HIS A 532 -10.56 -18.54 -14.36
N MET A 533 -10.54 -19.87 -14.32
CA MET A 533 -11.30 -20.68 -13.37
C MET A 533 -10.58 -21.99 -13.09
N ASN A 534 -10.80 -22.55 -11.92
CA ASN A 534 -10.28 -23.87 -11.55
C ASN A 534 -11.41 -24.88 -11.61
N VAL A 535 -11.19 -25.99 -12.31
CA VAL A 535 -12.19 -27.02 -12.54
C VAL A 535 -11.59 -28.38 -12.19
N ASP A 536 -12.24 -29.07 -11.27
CA ASP A 536 -11.95 -30.46 -10.90
C ASP A 536 -11.85 -31.35 -12.15
N ILE A 537 -10.84 -32.21 -12.20
CA ILE A 537 -10.57 -33.11 -13.33
C ILE A 537 -11.71 -34.11 -13.60
N ASN A 538 -12.55 -34.39 -12.61
CA ASN A 538 -13.73 -35.25 -12.72
C ASN A 538 -14.99 -34.47 -13.11
N ASN A 539 -14.97 -33.13 -13.06
CA ASN A 539 -16.11 -32.29 -13.45
C ASN A 539 -16.17 -32.08 -14.97
N ILE A 540 -16.43 -33.17 -15.69
CA ILE A 540 -16.55 -33.22 -17.15
C ILE A 540 -17.55 -32.18 -17.70
N PRO A 541 -18.73 -31.93 -17.09
CA PRO A 541 -19.66 -30.91 -17.57
C PRO A 541 -19.05 -29.50 -17.58
N SER A 542 -18.34 -29.10 -16.53
CA SER A 542 -17.74 -27.76 -16.44
C SER A 542 -16.53 -27.63 -17.38
N GLN A 543 -15.73 -28.69 -17.52
CA GLN A 543 -14.63 -28.70 -18.50
C GLN A 543 -15.14 -28.57 -19.94
N THR A 544 -16.23 -29.29 -20.26
CA THR A 544 -16.86 -29.22 -21.58
C THR A 544 -17.41 -27.82 -21.85
N LEU A 545 -18.05 -27.21 -20.85
CA LEU A 545 -18.55 -25.85 -20.95
C LEU A 545 -17.42 -24.83 -21.16
N ALA A 546 -16.34 -24.93 -20.38
CA ALA A 546 -15.17 -24.05 -20.53
C ALA A 546 -14.56 -24.17 -21.94
N LYS A 547 -14.34 -25.39 -22.44
CA LYS A 547 -13.84 -25.64 -23.79
C LYS A 547 -14.77 -25.09 -24.87
N LYS A 548 -16.09 -25.26 -24.72
CA LYS A 548 -17.09 -24.70 -25.65
C LYS A 548 -17.06 -23.17 -25.71
N LEU A 549 -16.64 -22.52 -24.63
CA LEU A 549 -16.47 -21.07 -24.55
C LEU A 549 -15.07 -20.62 -25.01
N ASN A 550 -14.24 -21.52 -25.55
CA ASN A 550 -12.87 -21.27 -26.00
C ASN A 550 -11.86 -20.94 -24.88
N TYR A 551 -12.17 -21.28 -23.63
CA TYR A 551 -11.14 -21.31 -22.59
C TYR A 551 -10.06 -22.34 -22.94
N GLN A 552 -8.81 -21.96 -22.73
CA GLN A 552 -7.65 -22.84 -22.88
C GLN A 552 -7.23 -23.38 -21.52
N VAL A 553 -6.69 -24.60 -21.48
CA VAL A 553 -6.05 -25.11 -20.26
C VAL A 553 -4.71 -24.41 -20.10
N ALA A 554 -4.55 -23.66 -19.01
CA ALA A 554 -3.31 -22.98 -18.68
C ALA A 554 -2.29 -23.94 -18.06
N PHE A 555 -2.72 -24.68 -17.04
CA PHE A 555 -1.92 -25.68 -16.33
C PHE A 555 -2.81 -26.59 -15.49
N ARG A 556 -2.24 -27.73 -15.07
CA ARG A 556 -2.80 -28.57 -14.01
C ARG A 556 -2.31 -28.04 -12.67
N CYS A 557 -3.19 -28.02 -11.67
CA CYS A 557 -2.88 -27.49 -10.36
C CYS A 557 -3.37 -28.41 -9.24
N ARG A 558 -2.85 -28.20 -8.03
CA ARG A 558 -3.27 -28.91 -6.82
C ARG A 558 -3.85 -27.96 -5.80
N TRP A 559 -4.91 -28.40 -5.15
CA TRP A 559 -5.53 -27.74 -4.02
C TRP A 559 -5.24 -28.54 -2.76
N VAL A 560 -4.93 -27.82 -1.69
CA VAL A 560 -4.74 -28.39 -0.37
C VAL A 560 -5.71 -27.71 0.56
N ASP A 561 -6.44 -28.47 1.35
CA ASP A 561 -7.46 -27.95 2.25
C ASP A 561 -7.52 -28.79 3.52
N ASN A 562 -8.07 -28.24 4.59
CA ASN A 562 -8.49 -29.04 5.74
C ASN A 562 -10.02 -29.23 5.74
N ILE A 563 -10.49 -30.23 6.48
CA ILE A 563 -11.92 -30.60 6.56
C ILE A 563 -12.74 -29.42 7.09
#